data_AF-A0A3N5IRB7-F1
#
_entry.id   AF-A0A3N5IRB7-F1
#
_cell.length_a   1.000
_cell.length_b   1.000
_cell.length_c   1.000
_cell.angle_alpha   90.00
_cell.angle_beta   90.00
_cell.angle_gamma   90.00
#
_symmetry.space_group_name_H-M   'P 1'
#
loop_
_entity.id
_entity.type
_entity.pdbx_description
1 polymer ?
#
loop_
_entity_poly.entity_id
_entity_poly.type
_entity_poly.pdbx_seq_one_letter_code
_entity_poly.pdbx_strand_id
1 'polypeptide(L)'
;MTEIKRTGPPTARDVKGRLITWTAPLNAMPDKEWRQFFAQTRDTTIVCTPKHVHMYQGMMVFESAEEDVATWIGFIDKWAAAANTRYAEWRAGRERAQADVAGSDRDRKLGELNEKFKNL
;
A
#
# COMPACT_ATOMS: atom_id res chain seq x y z
N MET A 1 0.27 -2.75 9.76
CA MET A 1 -0.94 -2.78 8.93
C MET A 1 -1.07 -4.20 8.39
N THR A 2 -2.26 -4.80 8.41
CA THR A 2 -2.54 -6.07 7.73
C THR A 2 -2.52 -5.87 6.21
N GLU A 3 -2.29 -6.93 5.44
CA GLU A 3 -2.33 -6.88 3.97
C GLU A 3 -3.68 -6.36 3.48
N ILE A 4 -3.68 -5.44 2.52
CA ILE A 4 -4.88 -4.90 1.90
C ILE A 4 -5.36 -5.88 0.83
N LYS A 5 -6.63 -6.31 0.93
CA LYS A 5 -7.26 -7.24 -0.01
C LYS A 5 -8.72 -6.85 -0.26
N ARG A 6 -9.22 -7.17 -1.45
CA ARG A 6 -10.67 -7.10 -1.72
C ARG A 6 -11.42 -8.15 -0.89
N THR A 7 -12.60 -7.79 -0.40
CA THR A 7 -13.43 -8.67 0.45
C THR A 7 -14.67 -9.20 -0.27
N GLY A 8 -14.93 -8.74 -1.49
CA GLY A 8 -16.11 -9.15 -2.25
C GLY A 8 -16.01 -8.78 -3.74
N PRO A 9 -17.03 -9.15 -4.52
CA PRO A 9 -17.11 -8.79 -5.94
C PRO A 9 -17.25 -7.26 -6.12
N PRO A 10 -16.91 -6.71 -7.30
CA PRO A 10 -17.24 -5.34 -7.62
C PRO A 10 -18.77 -5.15 -7.72
N THR A 11 -19.23 -3.96 -7.37
CA THR A 11 -20.64 -3.54 -7.50
C THR A 11 -20.71 -2.25 -8.30
N ALA A 12 -21.70 -2.16 -9.19
CA ALA A 12 -21.97 -0.93 -9.93
C ALA A 12 -22.58 0.12 -8.99
N ARG A 13 -22.09 1.36 -9.05
CA ARG A 13 -22.53 2.50 -8.22
C ARG A 13 -23.23 3.60 -9.04
N ASP A 14 -22.81 3.80 -10.28
CA ASP A 14 -23.38 4.78 -11.21
C ASP A 14 -23.17 4.32 -12.66
N VAL A 15 -24.01 4.78 -13.59
CA VAL A 15 -23.96 4.44 -15.02
C VAL A 15 -24.13 5.69 -15.86
N LYS A 16 -23.16 5.96 -16.74
CA LYS A 16 -23.16 7.07 -17.71
C LYS A 16 -22.92 6.53 -19.11
N GLY A 17 -24.00 6.18 -19.80
CA GLY A 17 -23.93 5.51 -21.10
C GLY A 17 -23.29 4.13 -20.96
N ARG A 18 -22.15 3.90 -21.62
CA ARG A 18 -21.39 2.63 -21.52
C ARG A 18 -20.38 2.61 -20.37
N LEU A 19 -20.14 3.75 -19.73
CA LEU A 19 -19.16 3.84 -18.63
C LEU A 19 -19.87 3.65 -17.30
N ILE A 20 -19.41 2.68 -16.51
CA ILE A 20 -19.98 2.34 -15.21
C ILE A 20 -18.94 2.67 -14.13
N THR A 21 -19.36 3.35 -13.07
CA THR A 21 -18.56 3.49 -11.87
C THR A 21 -18.70 2.22 -11.03
N TRP A 22 -17.60 1.49 -10.86
CA TRP A 22 -17.53 0.29 -10.06
C TRP A 22 -16.93 0.59 -8.71
N THR A 23 -17.39 -0.12 -7.69
CA THR A 23 -16.75 -0.14 -6.37
C THR A 23 -16.38 -1.55 -5.96
N ALA A 24 -15.23 -1.70 -5.31
CA ALA A 24 -14.80 -2.98 -4.75
C ALA A 24 -14.40 -2.80 -3.28
N PRO A 25 -15.01 -3.55 -2.35
CA PRO A 25 -14.74 -3.39 -0.93
C PRO A 25 -13.37 -3.96 -0.55
N LEU A 26 -12.68 -3.28 0.36
CA LEU A 26 -11.41 -3.68 0.95
C LEU A 26 -11.61 -4.09 2.41
N ASN A 27 -10.70 -4.93 2.90
CA ASN A 27 -10.67 -5.34 4.31
C ASN A 27 -10.24 -4.22 5.27
N ALA A 28 -9.55 -3.20 4.77
CA ALA A 28 -9.14 -2.02 5.53
C ALA A 28 -8.91 -0.84 4.59
N MET A 29 -8.96 0.39 5.13
CA MET A 29 -8.56 1.58 4.38
C MET A 29 -7.03 1.64 4.29
N PRO A 30 -6.43 1.69 3.08
CA PRO A 30 -4.99 1.79 2.94
C PRO A 30 -4.47 3.15 3.41
N ASP A 31 -3.28 3.18 3.99
CA ASP A 31 -2.59 4.42 4.36
C ASP A 31 -1.95 5.12 3.15
N LYS A 32 -1.23 6.22 3.39
CA LYS A 32 -0.64 7.04 2.33
C LYS A 32 0.46 6.29 1.57
N GLU A 33 1.35 5.64 2.30
CA GLU A 33 2.51 4.95 1.76
C GLU A 33 2.09 3.77 0.90
N TRP A 34 1.10 2.98 1.35
CA TRP A 34 0.57 1.88 0.56
C TRP A 34 -0.06 2.37 -0.75
N ARG A 35 -0.88 3.43 -0.70
CA ARG A 35 -1.48 4.04 -1.90
C ARG A 35 -0.43 4.52 -2.90
N GLN A 36 0.69 5.06 -2.40
CA GLN A 36 1.80 5.49 -3.25
C GLN A 36 2.42 4.29 -3.98
N PHE A 37 2.67 3.18 -3.29
CA PHE A 37 3.22 1.98 -3.93
C PHE A 37 2.27 1.39 -4.96
N PHE A 38 0.96 1.35 -4.67
CA PHE A 38 -0.07 0.92 -5.61
C PHE A 38 -0.04 1.75 -6.90
N ALA A 39 -0.06 3.09 -6.77
CA ALA A 39 -0.06 4.01 -7.91
C ALA A 39 1.24 3.97 -8.74
N GLN A 40 2.33 3.49 -8.17
CA GLN A 40 3.63 3.33 -8.83
C GLN A 40 3.82 1.98 -9.54
N THR A 41 2.80 1.11 -9.53
CA THR A 41 2.86 -0.15 -10.27
C THR A 41 2.87 0.13 -11.77
N ARG A 42 3.82 -0.49 -12.50
CA ARG A 42 4.05 -0.24 -13.92
C ARG A 42 3.35 -1.22 -14.86
N ASP A 43 2.71 -2.25 -14.29
CA ASP A 43 1.96 -3.25 -15.06
C ASP A 43 0.62 -2.63 -15.49
N THR A 44 0.60 -1.92 -16.61
CA THR A 44 -0.58 -1.18 -17.08
C THR A 44 -0.93 -1.55 -18.52
N THR A 45 -2.21 -1.41 -18.87
CA THR A 45 -2.66 -1.45 -20.27
C THR A 45 -3.22 -0.08 -20.68
N ILE A 46 -3.63 0.05 -21.94
CA ILE A 46 -4.32 1.26 -22.42
C ILE A 46 -5.60 1.52 -21.61
N VAL A 47 -6.28 0.46 -21.17
CA VAL A 47 -7.55 0.54 -20.44
C VAL A 47 -7.31 0.57 -18.92
N CYS A 48 -6.47 -0.33 -18.41
CA CYS A 48 -6.26 -0.53 -16.97
C CYS A 48 -5.01 0.21 -16.49
N THR A 49 -5.20 1.26 -15.69
CA THR A 49 -4.10 2.02 -15.06
C THR A 49 -4.38 2.25 -13.57
N PRO A 50 -3.42 2.02 -12.65
CA PRO A 50 -3.61 2.21 -11.22
C PRO A 50 -4.08 3.62 -10.82
N LYS A 51 -3.67 4.65 -11.58
CA LYS A 51 -4.04 6.05 -11.35
C LYS A 51 -5.54 6.34 -11.52
N HIS A 52 -6.28 5.47 -12.21
CA HIS A 52 -7.73 5.58 -12.35
C HIS A 52 -8.50 4.84 -11.25
N VAL A 53 -7.79 4.23 -10.30
CA VAL A 53 -8.39 3.58 -9.13
C VAL A 53 -8.28 4.52 -7.94
N HIS A 54 -9.42 5.06 -7.51
CA HIS A 54 -9.52 5.86 -6.31
C HIS A 54 -9.82 4.98 -5.09
N MET A 55 -9.41 5.42 -3.91
CA MET A 55 -9.67 4.70 -2.66
C MET A 55 -10.37 5.63 -1.67
N TYR A 56 -11.57 5.25 -1.25
CA TYR A 56 -12.40 6.05 -0.36
C TYR A 56 -13.22 5.16 0.56
N GLN A 57 -13.21 5.45 1.86
CA GLN A 57 -13.98 4.71 2.88
C GLN A 57 -13.82 3.18 2.83
N GLY A 58 -12.61 2.67 2.58
CA GLY A 58 -12.36 1.24 2.47
C GLY A 58 -12.89 0.61 1.18
N MET A 59 -13.20 1.40 0.15
CA MET A 59 -13.57 0.93 -1.18
C MET A 59 -12.51 1.37 -2.19
N MET A 60 -12.23 0.53 -3.18
CA MET A 60 -11.65 0.96 -4.45
C MET A 60 -12.78 1.39 -5.39
N VAL A 61 -12.57 2.47 -6.13
CA VAL A 61 -13.53 3.05 -7.07
C VAL A 61 -12.83 3.27 -8.40
N PHE A 62 -13.40 2.77 -9.48
CA PHE A 62 -12.85 2.91 -10.83
C PHE A 62 -13.98 2.94 -11.86
N GLU A 63 -13.70 3.48 -13.04
CA GLU A 63 -14.66 3.53 -14.14
C GLU A 63 -14.25 2.53 -15.23
N SER A 64 -15.23 1.76 -15.72
CA SER A 64 -15.01 0.74 -16.74
C SER A 64 -16.30 0.44 -17.49
N ALA A 65 -16.18 -0.01 -18.75
CA ALA A 65 -17.26 -0.73 -19.41
C ALA A 65 -17.52 -2.07 -18.69
N GLU A 66 -18.71 -2.64 -18.90
CA GLU A 66 -19.12 -3.89 -18.24
C GLU A 66 -18.23 -5.07 -18.68
N GLU A 67 -17.93 -5.16 -19.98
CA GLU A 67 -17.09 -6.19 -20.59
C GLU A 67 -15.65 -6.20 -20.05
N ASP A 68 -15.15 -5.06 -19.58
CA ASP A 68 -13.78 -4.89 -19.11
C ASP A 68 -13.61 -5.10 -17.60
N VAL A 69 -14.71 -5.23 -16.84
CA VAL A 69 -14.66 -5.26 -15.36
C VAL A 69 -13.83 -6.43 -14.83
N ALA A 70 -13.91 -7.59 -15.47
CA ALA A 70 -13.14 -8.77 -15.07
C ALA A 70 -11.63 -8.54 -15.23
N THR A 71 -11.23 -7.89 -16.34
CA THR A 71 -9.84 -7.51 -16.60
C THR A 71 -9.35 -6.50 -15.56
N TRP A 72 -10.15 -5.48 -15.27
CA TRP A 72 -9.83 -4.49 -14.23
C TRP A 72 -9.59 -5.13 -12.87
N ILE A 73 -10.46 -6.06 -12.46
CA ILE A 73 -10.32 -6.74 -11.18
C ILE A 73 -9.03 -7.56 -11.12
N GLY A 74 -8.69 -8.28 -12.19
CA GLY A 74 -7.44 -9.02 -12.26
C GLY A 74 -6.20 -8.13 -12.11
N PHE A 75 -6.21 -6.95 -12.73
CA PHE A 75 -5.13 -5.97 -12.58
C PHE A 75 -5.10 -5.34 -11.18
N ILE A 76 -6.25 -4.95 -10.64
CA ILE A 76 -6.36 -4.40 -9.28
C ILE A 76 -5.78 -5.38 -8.25
N ASP A 77 -6.09 -6.67 -8.36
CA ASP A 77 -5.58 -7.68 -7.43
C ASP A 77 -4.05 -7.84 -7.55
N LYS A 78 -3.51 -7.83 -8.78
CA LYS A 78 -2.05 -7.83 -9.01
C LYS A 78 -1.36 -6.60 -8.42
N TRP A 79 -1.92 -5.41 -8.64
CA TRP A 79 -1.36 -4.16 -8.13
C TRP A 79 -1.43 -4.08 -6.61
N ALA A 80 -2.52 -4.57 -6.02
CA ALA A 80 -2.66 -4.66 -4.56
C ALA A 80 -1.61 -5.62 -3.97
N ALA A 81 -1.37 -6.77 -4.60
CA ALA A 81 -0.33 -7.69 -4.18
C ALA A 81 1.07 -7.04 -4.24
N ALA A 82 1.41 -6.38 -5.35
CA ALA A 82 2.68 -5.68 -5.49
C ALA A 82 2.86 -4.55 -4.46
N ALA A 83 1.78 -3.80 -4.18
CA ALA A 83 1.78 -2.74 -3.17
C ALA A 83 1.98 -3.31 -1.75
N ASN A 84 1.33 -4.43 -1.41
CA ASN A 84 1.52 -5.12 -0.14
C ASN A 84 2.99 -5.54 0.05
N THR A 85 3.62 -6.14 -0.96
CA THR A 85 5.04 -6.53 -0.91
C THR A 85 5.94 -5.33 -0.65
N ARG A 86 5.82 -4.27 -1.45
CA ARG A 86 6.63 -3.05 -1.28
C ARG A 86 6.41 -2.37 0.06
N TYR A 87 5.17 -2.37 0.54
CA TYR A 87 4.85 -1.80 1.84
C TYR A 87 5.49 -2.60 2.98
N ALA A 88 5.45 -3.94 2.93
CA ALA A 88 6.10 -4.79 3.91
C ALA A 88 7.62 -4.57 3.94
N GLU A 89 8.26 -4.49 2.77
CA GLU A 89 9.69 -4.19 2.64
C GLU A 89 10.04 -2.82 3.22
N TRP A 90 9.25 -1.79 2.90
CA TRP A 90 9.43 -0.43 3.43
C TRP A 90 9.30 -0.39 4.96
N ARG A 91 8.29 -1.07 5.52
CA ARG A 91 8.09 -1.20 6.97
C ARG A 91 9.27 -1.88 7.65
N ALA A 92 9.73 -3.01 7.12
CA ALA A 92 10.89 -3.71 7.67
C ALA A 92 12.19 -2.89 7.56
N GLY A 93 12.36 -2.12 6.48
CA GLY A 93 13.48 -1.18 6.34
C GLY A 93 13.48 -0.08 7.39
N ARG A 94 12.31 0.52 7.65
CA ARG A 94 12.12 1.53 8.69
C ARG A 94 12.41 1.00 10.09
N GLU A 95 11.93 -0.20 10.41
CA GLU A 95 12.12 -0.82 11.73
C GLU A 95 13.60 -1.14 11.98
N ARG A 96 14.30 -1.66 10.97
CA ARG A 96 15.76 -1.87 11.03
C ARG A 96 16.51 -0.57 11.26
N ALA A 97 16.23 0.46 10.47
CA ALA A 97 16.89 1.76 10.62
C ALA A 97 16.67 2.38 12.02
N GLN A 98 15.48 2.21 12.60
CA GLN A 98 15.20 2.68 13.96
C GLN A 98 15.97 1.88 15.02
N ALA A 99 16.06 0.55 14.84
CA ALA A 99 16.84 -0.30 15.74
C ALA A 99 18.34 0.03 15.68
N ASP A 100 18.88 0.29 14.49
CA ASP A 100 20.29 0.65 14.31
C ASP A 100 20.62 1.99 14.99
N VAL A 101 19.76 3.00 14.86
CA VAL A 101 19.91 4.29 15.55
C VAL A 101 19.85 4.12 17.07
N ALA A 102 18.88 3.35 17.57
CA ALA A 102 18.74 3.11 19.01
C ALA A 102 19.93 2.32 19.59
N GLY A 103 20.47 1.35 18.84
CA GLY A 103 21.68 0.62 19.20
C GLY A 103 22.90 1.54 19.26
N SER A 104 23.09 2.37 18.24
CA SER A 104 24.20 3.34 18.18
C SER A 104 24.16 4.34 19.35
N ASP A 105 22.98 4.88 19.68
CA ASP A 105 22.83 5.80 20.81
C ASP A 105 23.10 5.11 22.16
N ARG A 106 22.68 3.85 22.31
CA ARG A 106 22.97 3.05 23.50
C ARG A 106 24.47 2.82 23.65
N ASP A 107 25.14 2.40 22.58
CA ASP A 107 26.57 2.09 22.60
C ASP A 107 27.41 3.34 22.89
N ARG A 108 27.02 4.49 22.31
CA ARG A 108 27.64 5.79 22.62
C ARG A 108 27.49 6.12 24.11
N LYS A 109 26.28 6.00 24.66
CA LYS A 109 26.02 6.30 26.08
C LYS A 109 26.76 5.35 27.03
N LEU A 110 26.91 4.08 26.67
CA LEU A 110 27.72 3.12 27.42
C LEU A 110 29.20 3.50 27.40
N GLY A 111 29.73 3.91 26.24
CA GLY A 111 31.10 4.43 26.12
C GLY A 111 31.34 5.67 26.99
N GLU A 112 30.43 6.66 26.93
CA GLU A 112 30.49 7.87 27.74
C GLU A 112 30.50 7.56 29.25
N LEU A 113 29.67 6.62 29.69
CA LEU A 113 29.64 6.19 31.09
C LEU A 113 30.94 5.47 31.48
N ASN A 114 31.42 4.52 30.67
CA ASN A 114 32.64 3.76 30.99
C ASN A 114 33.87 4.68 31.10
N GLU A 115 34.01 5.68 30.24
CA GLU A 115 35.11 6.65 30.35
C GLU A 115 34.96 7.55 31.59
N LYS A 116 33.74 7.97 31.94
CA LYS A 116 33.48 8.80 33.14
C LYS A 116 33.89 8.11 34.44
N PHE A 117 33.71 6.79 34.53
CA PHE A 117 33.98 6.02 35.75
C PHE A 117 35.33 5.27 35.73
N LYS A 118 36.17 5.47 34.69
CA LYS A 118 37.41 4.71 34.47
C LYS A 118 38.52 4.92 35.50
N ASN A 119 38.49 6.04 36.24
CA ASN A 119 39.53 6.44 37.21
C ASN A 119 38.99 6.59 38.64
N LEU A 120 37.83 5.98 38.94
CA LEU A 120 37.33 5.79 40.30
C LEU A 120 37.79 4.42 40.83
#